data_AF-A0A430B548-F1
#
_entry.id   AF-A0A430B548-F1
#
_cell.length_a   1.000
_cell.length_b   1.000
_cell.length_c   1.000
_cell.angle_alpha   90.00
_cell.angle_beta   90.00
_cell.angle_gamma   90.00
#
_symmetry.space_group_name_H-M   'P 1'
#
loop_
_entity.id
_entity.type
_entity.pdbx_description
1 polymer ?
#
loop_
_entity_poly.entity_id
_entity_poly.type
_entity_poly.pdbx_seq_one_letter_code
_entity_poly.pdbx_strand_id
1 'polypeptide(L)'
;MKKDFLIVVVLLFFGAFLFKGTKIQSVDDYYLTHIDDITPESETVTLSIEAKTLLDNMDKLDENLRSEKYVPKNGVILKETEVVLRNKDTVFDLLNRTTRYNKIQFDYQGSDNNSFGSNYIKGINYLYEFSAGPLSGWMYKVNGKFPDYGVSKYFAKDKDKIEIIYTCDLGRDIGGGFNNESEK
;
A
#
# COMPACT_ATOMS: atom_id res chain seq x y z
N MET A 1 -19.41 -53.27 -25.07
CA MET A 1 -19.68 -51.96 -25.74
C MET A 1 -20.41 -50.97 -24.84
N LYS A 2 -21.66 -51.21 -24.39
CA LYS A 2 -22.38 -50.22 -23.54
C LYS A 2 -21.76 -50.01 -22.15
N LYS A 3 -21.25 -51.08 -21.51
CA LYS A 3 -20.62 -51.02 -20.18
C LYS A 3 -19.26 -50.31 -20.21
N ASP A 4 -18.49 -50.54 -21.28
CA ASP A 4 -17.17 -49.94 -21.48
C ASP A 4 -17.28 -48.43 -21.78
N PHE A 5 -18.30 -48.03 -22.55
CA PHE A 5 -18.62 -46.62 -22.77
C PHE A 5 -19.05 -45.90 -21.48
N LEU A 6 -19.86 -46.55 -20.64
CA LEU A 6 -20.28 -45.99 -19.35
C LEU A 6 -19.08 -45.74 -18.42
N ILE A 7 -18.13 -46.67 -18.38
CA ILE A 7 -16.91 -46.54 -17.56
C ILE A 7 -16.05 -45.36 -18.03
N VAL A 8 -15.90 -45.18 -19.34
CA VAL A 8 -15.16 -44.03 -19.89
C VAL A 8 -15.83 -42.70 -19.54
N VAL A 9 -17.17 -42.63 -19.63
CA VAL A 9 -17.92 -41.43 -19.24
C VAL A 9 -17.79 -41.13 -17.74
N VAL A 10 -17.84 -42.15 -16.88
CA VAL A 10 -17.66 -41.99 -15.43
C VAL A 10 -16.23 -41.52 -15.09
N LEU A 11 -15.20 -42.07 -15.75
CA LEU A 11 -13.81 -41.64 -15.56
C LEU A 11 -13.58 -40.21 -16.03
N LEU A 12 -14.18 -39.79 -17.14
CA LEU A 12 -14.13 -38.40 -17.61
C LEU A 12 -14.86 -37.45 -16.66
N PHE A 13 -16.00 -37.87 -16.10
CA PHE A 13 -16.74 -37.08 -15.10
C PHE A 13 -15.97 -36.96 -13.78
N PHE A 14 -15.36 -38.05 -13.31
CA PHE A 14 -14.49 -38.03 -12.13
C PHE A 14 -13.26 -37.16 -12.34
N GLY A 15 -12.62 -37.25 -13.52
CA GLY A 15 -11.53 -36.34 -13.90
C GLY A 15 -11.98 -34.88 -13.85
N ALA A 16 -13.09 -34.54 -14.51
CA ALA A 16 -13.64 -33.18 -14.50
C ALA A 16 -14.02 -32.69 -13.10
N PHE A 17 -14.47 -33.57 -12.20
CA PHE A 17 -14.78 -33.24 -10.81
C PHE A 17 -13.52 -32.97 -9.98
N LEU A 18 -12.46 -33.77 -10.18
CA LEU A 18 -11.17 -33.59 -9.51
C LEU A 18 -10.48 -32.28 -9.93
N PHE A 19 -10.57 -31.90 -11.22
CA PHE A 19 -10.04 -30.63 -11.73
C PHE A 19 -10.84 -29.39 -11.29
N LYS A 20 -12.14 -29.54 -10.98
CA LYS A 20 -12.96 -28.42 -10.48
C LYS A 20 -12.90 -28.23 -8.96
N GLY A 21 -12.57 -29.29 -8.21
CA GLY A 21 -12.61 -29.28 -6.74
C GLY A 21 -11.29 -28.95 -6.04
N THR A 22 -10.17 -28.96 -6.74
CA THR A 22 -8.84 -28.74 -6.13
C THR A 22 -8.29 -27.37 -6.56
N LYS A 23 -8.30 -26.39 -5.66
CA LYS A 23 -7.49 -25.18 -5.82
C LYS A 23 -6.03 -25.58 -5.57
N ILE A 24 -5.36 -26.12 -6.58
CA ILE A 24 -3.92 -26.38 -6.53
C ILE A 24 -3.24 -25.02 -6.61
N GLN A 25 -2.94 -24.44 -5.46
CA GLN A 25 -1.98 -23.36 -5.35
C GLN A 25 -0.59 -23.97 -5.51
N SER A 26 0.26 -23.33 -6.30
CA SER A 26 1.67 -23.72 -6.32
C SER A 26 2.26 -23.52 -4.91
N VAL A 27 3.34 -24.24 -4.61
CA VAL A 27 4.07 -24.06 -3.35
C VAL A 27 4.48 -22.59 -3.18
N ASP A 28 4.87 -21.94 -4.29
CA ASP A 28 5.19 -20.52 -4.33
C ASP A 28 3.97 -19.64 -4.03
N ASP A 29 2.79 -19.92 -4.59
CA ASP A 29 1.55 -19.19 -4.29
C ASP A 29 1.09 -19.37 -2.84
N TYR A 30 1.27 -20.57 -2.26
CA TYR A 30 0.97 -20.84 -0.86
C TYR A 30 1.90 -20.05 0.07
N TYR A 31 3.22 -20.06 -0.19
CA TYR A 31 4.14 -19.23 0.58
C TYR A 31 3.87 -17.75 0.37
N LEU A 32 3.53 -17.30 -0.84
CA LEU A 32 3.13 -15.91 -1.10
C LEU A 32 1.84 -15.48 -0.39
N THR A 33 0.99 -16.42 0.02
CA THR A 33 -0.23 -16.12 0.78
C THR A 33 -0.03 -16.11 2.29
N HIS A 34 1.05 -16.73 2.80
CA HIS A 34 1.37 -16.84 4.23
C HIS A 34 2.68 -16.12 4.62
N ILE A 35 3.42 -15.57 3.66
CA ILE A 35 4.66 -14.82 3.90
C ILE A 35 4.44 -13.50 4.68
N ASP A 36 3.18 -13.12 4.86
CA ASP A 36 2.76 -11.98 5.67
C ASP A 36 2.15 -12.42 7.02
N ASP A 37 2.21 -13.71 7.36
CA ASP A 37 1.80 -14.20 8.69
C ASP A 37 2.82 -13.76 9.74
N ILE A 38 2.32 -13.06 10.75
CA ILE A 38 3.14 -12.58 11.88
C ILE A 38 3.31 -13.72 12.87
N THR A 39 4.56 -14.14 13.10
CA THR A 39 4.95 -15.07 14.17
C THR A 39 5.61 -14.32 15.33
N PRO A 40 5.75 -14.92 16.53
CA PRO A 40 6.47 -14.29 17.65
C PRO A 40 7.92 -13.88 17.34
N GLU A 41 8.55 -14.54 16.37
CA GLU A 41 9.92 -14.28 15.92
C GLU A 41 9.98 -13.29 14.75
N SER A 42 8.83 -12.83 14.25
CA SER A 42 8.77 -11.92 13.11
C SER A 42 9.17 -10.50 13.54
N GLU A 43 10.13 -9.93 12.82
CA GLU A 43 10.32 -8.48 12.83
C GLU A 43 9.13 -7.83 12.12
N THR A 44 8.69 -6.69 12.62
CA THR A 44 7.44 -6.05 12.21
C THR A 44 7.58 -4.53 12.25
N VAL A 45 6.87 -3.86 11.36
CA VAL A 45 6.68 -2.41 11.38
C VAL A 45 5.20 -2.10 11.51
N THR A 46 4.88 -0.86 11.86
CA THR A 46 3.50 -0.36 11.73
C THR A 46 3.41 0.59 10.55
N LEU A 47 2.35 0.46 9.75
CA LEU A 47 2.09 1.33 8.60
C LEU A 47 0.66 1.88 8.66
N SER A 48 0.51 3.19 8.48
CA SER A 48 -0.79 3.86 8.31
C SER A 48 -0.81 4.77 7.09
N ILE A 49 -2.00 4.97 6.51
CA ILE A 49 -2.22 5.88 5.37
C ILE A 49 -3.37 6.80 5.71
N GLU A 50 -3.14 8.11 5.66
CA GLU A 50 -4.15 9.11 5.98
C GLU A 50 -4.13 10.30 5.02
N ALA A 51 -5.32 10.88 4.82
CA ALA A 51 -5.57 12.10 4.07
C ALA A 51 -6.44 13.07 4.88
N LYS A 52 -6.16 13.19 6.19
CA LYS A 52 -6.93 14.04 7.11
C LYS A 52 -6.98 15.50 6.70
N THR A 53 -5.92 16.02 6.09
CA THR A 53 -5.86 17.40 5.60
C THR A 53 -6.97 17.69 4.57
N LEU A 54 -7.45 16.67 3.84
CA LEU A 54 -8.54 16.84 2.89
C LEU A 54 -9.88 17.13 3.55
N LEU A 55 -10.09 16.75 4.82
CA LEU A 55 -11.34 17.04 5.52
C LEU A 55 -11.63 18.56 5.59
N ASP A 56 -10.57 19.36 5.69
CA ASP A 56 -10.64 20.83 5.69
C ASP A 56 -10.41 21.44 4.30
N ASN A 57 -10.22 20.62 3.27
CA ASN A 57 -9.87 21.03 1.90
C ASN A 57 -10.70 20.29 0.83
N MET A 58 -11.88 19.79 1.18
CA MET A 58 -12.75 19.01 0.28
C MET A 58 -13.17 19.82 -0.95
N ASP A 59 -13.26 21.14 -0.83
CA ASP A 59 -13.61 22.08 -1.91
C ASP A 59 -12.55 22.14 -3.01
N LYS A 60 -11.30 21.77 -2.72
CA LYS A 60 -10.19 21.72 -3.69
C LYS A 60 -10.18 20.46 -4.53
N LEU A 61 -10.85 19.40 -4.09
CA LEU A 61 -10.94 18.14 -4.82
C LEU A 61 -11.93 18.25 -5.98
N ASP A 62 -11.69 17.49 -7.04
CA ASP A 62 -12.73 17.19 -8.05
C ASP A 62 -13.97 16.60 -7.36
N GLU A 63 -15.16 16.99 -7.81
CA GLU A 63 -16.43 16.56 -7.21
C GLU A 63 -16.54 15.02 -7.13
N ASN A 64 -16.01 14.30 -8.12
CA ASN A 64 -16.04 12.83 -8.17
C ASN A 64 -15.18 12.16 -7.09
N LEU A 65 -14.25 12.89 -6.47
CA LEU A 65 -13.37 12.41 -5.41
C LEU A 65 -13.86 12.75 -4.00
N ARG A 66 -14.96 13.50 -3.86
CA ARG A 66 -15.45 13.98 -2.55
C ARG A 66 -16.26 12.96 -1.74
N SER A 67 -16.48 11.76 -2.29
CA SER A 67 -17.22 10.71 -1.59
C SER A 67 -16.37 9.98 -0.56
N GLU A 68 -17.04 9.35 0.42
CA GLU A 68 -16.41 8.55 1.49
C GLU A 68 -15.57 7.37 0.99
N LYS A 69 -15.79 6.96 -0.27
CA LYS A 69 -14.97 5.94 -0.94
C LYS A 69 -13.51 6.37 -1.08
N TYR A 70 -13.27 7.65 -1.34
CA TYR A 70 -11.94 8.21 -1.60
C TYR A 70 -11.40 8.96 -0.40
N VAL A 71 -12.25 9.73 0.29
CA VAL A 71 -11.92 10.44 1.53
C VAL A 71 -12.83 9.95 2.66
N PRO A 72 -12.41 8.96 3.46
CA PRO A 72 -13.16 8.50 4.63
C PRO A 72 -13.46 9.65 5.59
N LYS A 73 -14.57 9.61 6.33
CA LYS A 73 -15.00 10.69 7.25
C LYS A 73 -13.95 11.10 8.28
N ASN A 74 -13.08 10.18 8.68
CA ASN A 74 -12.00 10.41 9.63
C ASN A 74 -10.65 10.66 8.95
N GLY A 75 -10.61 10.73 7.62
CA GLY A 75 -9.41 10.91 6.82
C GLY A 75 -8.46 9.70 6.86
N VAL A 76 -8.83 8.57 7.43
CA VAL A 76 -7.94 7.39 7.56
C VAL A 76 -8.28 6.38 6.48
N ILE A 77 -7.38 6.23 5.51
CA ILE A 77 -7.50 5.27 4.40
C ILE A 77 -7.07 3.87 4.86
N LEU A 78 -5.98 3.80 5.62
CA LEU A 78 -5.49 2.60 6.27
C LEU A 78 -5.16 2.93 7.72
N LYS A 79 -5.85 2.26 8.65
CA LYS A 79 -5.51 2.34 10.08
C LYS A 79 -4.12 1.76 10.32
N GLU A 80 -3.49 2.14 11.42
CA GLU A 80 -2.22 1.55 11.84
C GLU A 80 -2.32 0.01 11.79
N THR A 81 -1.54 -0.57 10.90
CA THR A 81 -1.56 -2.00 10.58
C THR A 81 -0.15 -2.53 10.78
N GLU A 82 -0.04 -3.65 11.50
CA GLU A 82 1.22 -4.34 11.65
C GLU A 82 1.55 -5.09 10.36
N VAL A 83 2.78 -4.93 9.88
CA VAL A 83 3.27 -5.51 8.64
C VAL A 83 4.57 -6.24 8.94
N VAL A 84 4.66 -7.51 8.54
CA VAL A 84 5.91 -8.27 8.64
C VAL A 84 7.02 -7.52 7.94
N LEU A 85 8.16 -7.35 8.60
CA LEU A 85 9.37 -6.77 8.01
C LEU A 85 10.22 -7.88 7.41
N ARG A 86 10.63 -7.72 6.15
CA ARG A 86 11.55 -8.65 5.49
C ARG A 86 12.92 -8.01 5.32
N ASN A 87 13.92 -8.87 5.18
CA ASN A 87 15.29 -8.44 4.97
C ASN A 87 15.37 -7.48 3.76
N LYS A 88 15.93 -6.28 4.01
CA LYS A 88 16.09 -5.18 3.04
C LYS A 88 14.79 -4.53 2.54
N ASP A 89 13.65 -4.77 3.20
CA ASP A 89 12.43 -4.03 2.88
C ASP A 89 12.67 -2.53 3.04
N THR A 90 12.31 -1.78 2.01
CA THR A 90 12.23 -0.33 2.07
C THR A 90 10.83 0.14 2.47
N VAL A 91 10.67 1.42 2.83
CA VAL A 91 9.33 2.01 3.03
C VAL A 91 8.46 1.82 1.79
N PHE A 92 9.04 1.90 0.59
CA PHE A 92 8.32 1.62 -0.64
C PHE A 92 7.81 0.18 -0.72
N ASP A 93 8.65 -0.82 -0.40
CA ASP A 93 8.28 -2.23 -0.47
C ASP A 93 7.13 -2.55 0.49
N LEU A 94 7.22 -2.01 1.71
CA LEU A 94 6.19 -2.12 2.73
C LEU A 94 4.88 -1.47 2.27
N LEU A 95 4.93 -0.24 1.75
CA LEU A 95 3.75 0.47 1.24
C LEU A 95 3.10 -0.27 0.07
N ASN A 96 3.89 -0.71 -0.91
CA ASN A 96 3.42 -1.43 -2.08
C ASN A 96 2.77 -2.77 -1.69
N ARG A 97 3.39 -3.53 -0.77
CA ARG A 97 2.83 -4.78 -0.26
C ARG A 97 1.52 -4.54 0.50
N THR A 98 1.52 -3.56 1.41
CA THR A 98 0.37 -3.26 2.28
C THR A 98 -0.83 -2.76 1.48
N THR A 99 -0.63 -1.89 0.49
CA THR A 99 -1.71 -1.38 -0.38
C THR A 99 -2.30 -2.50 -1.24
N ARG A 100 -1.47 -3.38 -1.82
CA ARG A 100 -1.93 -4.56 -2.57
C ARG A 100 -2.75 -5.51 -1.70
N TYR A 101 -2.28 -5.83 -0.49
CA TYR A 101 -2.98 -6.70 0.44
C TYR A 101 -4.36 -6.14 0.82
N ASN A 102 -4.41 -4.84 1.15
CA ASN A 102 -5.64 -4.15 1.54
C ASN A 102 -6.53 -3.73 0.35
N LYS A 103 -6.15 -4.08 -0.89
CA LYS A 103 -6.85 -3.70 -2.13
C LYS A 103 -7.04 -2.19 -2.26
N ILE A 104 -6.08 -1.41 -1.76
CA ILE A 104 -6.02 0.04 -1.91
C ILE A 104 -5.33 0.35 -3.22
N GLN A 105 -5.96 1.17 -4.07
CA GLN A 105 -5.33 1.60 -5.31
C GLN A 105 -4.05 2.38 -4.99
N PHE A 106 -2.96 2.05 -5.67
CA PHE A 106 -1.65 2.68 -5.50
C PHE A 106 -1.01 2.90 -6.87
N ASP A 107 -0.49 4.10 -7.11
CA ASP A 107 0.24 4.47 -8.32
C ASP A 107 1.51 5.23 -7.94
N TYR A 108 2.60 4.91 -8.63
CA TYR A 108 3.92 5.45 -8.37
C TYR A 108 4.72 5.58 -9.68
N GLN A 109 5.72 6.44 -9.67
CA GLN A 109 6.71 6.53 -10.74
C GLN A 109 7.99 5.84 -10.28
N GLY A 110 8.47 4.87 -11.06
CA GLY A 110 9.70 4.14 -10.74
C GLY A 110 10.93 5.05 -10.66
N SER A 111 11.91 4.68 -9.82
CA SER A 111 13.15 5.45 -9.58
C SER A 111 13.91 5.82 -10.85
N ASP A 112 13.88 4.96 -11.86
CA ASP A 112 14.61 5.15 -13.12
C ASP A 112 13.88 6.12 -14.08
N ASN A 113 12.64 6.49 -13.75
CA ASN A 113 11.79 7.36 -14.54
C ASN A 113 11.65 8.78 -13.95
N ASN A 114 12.42 9.11 -12.91
CA ASN A 114 12.38 10.43 -12.28
C ASN A 114 13.77 10.90 -11.81
N SER A 115 13.90 12.19 -11.51
CA SER A 115 15.18 12.79 -11.09
C SER A 115 15.49 12.60 -9.60
N PHE A 116 14.61 11.97 -8.81
CA PHE A 116 14.79 11.77 -7.38
C PHE A 116 15.67 10.54 -7.06
N GLY A 117 15.84 9.63 -8.02
CA GLY A 117 16.54 8.36 -7.81
C GLY A 117 15.88 7.48 -6.74
N SER A 118 14.56 7.61 -6.59
CA SER A 118 13.71 6.84 -5.67
C SER A 118 12.32 6.70 -6.31
N ASN A 119 11.57 5.65 -5.95
CA ASN A 119 10.17 5.61 -6.32
C ASN A 119 9.43 6.81 -5.73
N TYR A 120 8.57 7.42 -6.53
CA TYR A 120 7.80 8.60 -6.19
C TYR A 120 6.31 8.24 -6.15
N ILE A 121 5.65 8.52 -5.01
CA ILE A 121 4.23 8.20 -4.80
C ILE A 121 3.39 9.22 -5.57
N LYS A 122 2.73 8.78 -6.64
CA LYS A 122 1.82 9.64 -7.40
C LYS A 122 0.44 9.66 -6.80
N GLY A 123 -0.07 8.53 -6.32
CA GLY A 123 -1.43 8.46 -5.80
C GLY A 123 -1.73 7.24 -4.94
N ILE A 124 -2.56 7.43 -3.92
CA ILE A 124 -3.09 6.36 -3.08
C ILE A 124 -4.60 6.59 -2.94
N ASN A 125 -5.38 5.52 -3.07
CA ASN A 125 -6.84 5.57 -3.02
C ASN A 125 -7.45 6.59 -3.98
N TYR A 126 -6.90 6.69 -5.20
CA TYR A 126 -7.28 7.64 -6.24
C TYR A 126 -7.08 9.13 -5.90
N LEU A 127 -6.45 9.43 -4.76
CA LEU A 127 -6.01 10.77 -4.41
C LEU A 127 -4.57 10.92 -4.89
N TYR A 128 -4.41 11.69 -5.96
CA TYR A 128 -3.13 11.91 -6.61
C TYR A 128 -2.42 13.14 -6.04
N GLU A 129 -1.13 13.24 -6.29
CA GLU A 129 -0.46 14.54 -6.32
C GLU A 129 -1.30 15.53 -7.11
N PHE A 130 -1.34 16.76 -6.61
CA PHE A 130 -2.11 17.86 -7.19
C PHE A 130 -3.64 17.73 -7.15
N SER A 131 -4.22 16.64 -6.62
CA SER A 131 -5.69 16.51 -6.51
C SER A 131 -6.35 17.58 -5.66
N ALA A 132 -5.63 18.20 -4.72
CA ALA A 132 -6.09 19.32 -3.90
C ALA A 132 -5.24 20.60 -4.15
N GLY A 133 -4.77 20.79 -5.39
CA GLY A 133 -3.98 21.94 -5.82
C GLY A 133 -2.49 21.66 -5.98
N PRO A 134 -1.72 22.56 -6.61
CA PRO A 134 -0.34 22.31 -7.06
C PRO A 134 0.68 22.01 -5.95
N LEU A 135 0.31 22.22 -4.69
CA LEU A 135 1.14 21.97 -3.52
C LEU A 135 0.76 20.68 -2.77
N SER A 136 -0.22 19.94 -3.29
CA SER A 136 -0.74 18.73 -2.66
C SER A 136 -0.04 17.47 -3.15
N GLY A 137 0.12 16.49 -2.25
CA GLY A 137 0.83 15.26 -2.56
C GLY A 137 1.01 14.36 -1.34
N TRP A 138 1.80 13.31 -1.50
CA TRP A 138 2.05 12.31 -0.47
C TRP A 138 3.43 12.49 0.16
N MET A 139 3.46 12.57 1.48
CA MET A 139 4.69 12.58 2.28
C MET A 139 4.72 11.37 3.20
N TYR A 140 5.90 10.97 3.65
CA TYR A 140 6.04 9.89 4.62
C TYR A 140 6.85 10.31 5.83
N LYS A 141 6.50 9.72 6.97
CA LYS A 141 7.14 9.89 8.26
C LYS A 141 7.63 8.53 8.75
N VAL A 142 8.81 8.50 9.35
CA VAL A 142 9.30 7.34 10.10
C VAL A 142 9.63 7.77 11.51
N ASN A 143 9.00 7.12 12.50
CA ASN A 143 9.16 7.42 13.92
C ASN A 143 8.97 8.92 14.25
N GLY A 144 7.96 9.55 13.64
CA GLY A 144 7.62 10.95 13.86
C GLY A 144 8.47 11.96 13.09
N LYS A 145 9.44 11.53 12.27
CA LYS A 145 10.31 12.42 11.47
C LYS A 145 10.08 12.24 9.98
N PHE A 146 10.02 13.34 9.23
CA PHE A 146 9.99 13.31 7.76
C PHE A 146 11.41 13.14 7.23
N PRO A 147 11.75 12.03 6.55
CA PRO A 147 13.06 11.90 5.93
C PRO A 147 13.20 12.82 4.71
N ASP A 148 14.42 13.27 4.44
CA ASP A 148 14.80 14.14 3.32
C ASP A 148 15.11 13.39 2.02
N TYR A 149 14.91 12.07 2.01
CA TYR A 149 15.08 11.19 0.86
C TYR A 149 13.84 10.36 0.59
N GLY A 150 13.70 9.84 -0.64
CA GLY A 150 12.50 9.10 -1.06
C GLY A 150 12.33 7.71 -0.43
N VAL A 151 11.11 7.19 -0.51
CA VAL A 151 10.65 5.94 0.13
C VAL A 151 11.43 4.67 -0.25
N SER A 152 12.13 4.65 -1.39
CA SER A 152 12.98 3.53 -1.80
C SER A 152 14.37 3.55 -1.18
N LYS A 153 14.74 4.64 -0.50
CA LYS A 153 16.07 4.81 0.11
C LYS A 153 16.07 4.55 1.62
N TYR A 154 14.89 4.52 2.25
CA TYR A 154 14.76 4.15 3.66
C TYR A 154 14.61 2.63 3.80
N PHE A 155 15.61 1.96 4.34
CA PHE A 155 15.52 0.56 4.77
C PHE A 155 14.88 0.49 6.14
N ALA A 156 13.72 -0.16 6.23
CA ALA A 156 12.95 -0.25 7.46
C ALA A 156 13.63 -1.14 8.50
N LYS A 157 13.43 -0.79 9.76
CA LYS A 157 13.94 -1.53 10.92
C LYS A 157 12.78 -2.05 11.74
N ASP A 158 13.04 -3.13 12.49
CA ASP A 158 12.05 -3.67 13.40
C ASP A 158 11.50 -2.56 14.31
N LYS A 159 10.18 -2.57 14.48
CA LYS A 159 9.37 -1.61 15.23
C LYS A 159 9.32 -0.18 14.69
N ASP A 160 9.79 0.07 13.48
CA ASP A 160 9.56 1.37 12.83
C ASP A 160 8.06 1.65 12.69
N LYS A 161 7.68 2.89 13.01
CA LYS A 161 6.35 3.43 12.74
C LYS A 161 6.39 4.30 11.50
N ILE A 162 5.69 3.85 10.46
CA ILE A 162 5.64 4.47 9.14
C ILE A 162 4.26 5.08 8.92
N GLU A 163 4.24 6.36 8.60
CA GLU A 163 3.01 7.11 8.33
C GLU A 163 3.07 7.69 6.92
N ILE A 164 2.11 7.37 6.05
CA ILE A 164 1.95 7.99 4.73
C ILE A 164 0.80 8.99 4.81
N ILE A 165 1.10 10.26 4.56
CA ILE A 165 0.21 11.38 4.88
C ILE A 165 0.02 12.24 3.63
N TYR A 166 -1.23 12.49 3.27
CA TYR A 166 -1.57 13.47 2.23
C TYR A 166 -1.40 14.88 2.80
N THR A 167 -0.65 15.72 2.10
CA THR A 167 -0.49 17.16 2.36
C THR A 167 -1.26 17.93 1.30
N CYS A 168 -1.83 19.08 1.68
CA CYS A 168 -2.37 20.10 0.78
C CYS A 168 -1.44 21.31 0.63
N ASP A 169 -0.34 21.37 1.39
CA ASP A 169 0.51 22.57 1.49
C ASP A 169 2.02 22.27 1.61
N LEU A 170 2.57 21.39 0.76
CA LEU A 170 3.99 20.99 0.76
C LEU A 170 4.54 20.62 2.16
N GLY A 171 3.73 19.95 2.98
CA GLY A 171 4.13 19.49 4.31
C GLY A 171 3.90 20.50 5.43
N ARG A 172 3.62 21.78 5.15
CA ARG A 172 3.42 22.80 6.20
C ARG A 172 2.22 22.50 7.09
N ASP A 173 1.16 21.94 6.51
CA ASP A 173 -0.07 21.53 7.16
C ASP A 173 0.05 20.23 7.98
N ILE A 174 1.17 19.51 7.85
CA ILE A 174 1.43 18.24 8.55
C ILE A 174 2.75 18.25 9.35
N GLY A 175 3.35 19.42 9.53
CA GLY A 175 4.58 19.63 10.32
C GLY A 175 5.89 19.27 9.61
N GLY A 176 5.85 18.99 8.31
CA GLY A 176 7.00 18.61 7.47
C GLY A 176 7.46 19.71 6.49
N GLY A 177 7.07 20.96 6.70
CA GLY A 177 7.45 22.05 5.80
C GLY A 177 8.97 22.32 5.79
N PHE A 178 9.50 22.66 4.61
CA PHE A 178 10.93 22.90 4.35
C PHE A 178 11.62 23.95 5.26
N ASN A 179 10.87 24.77 5.98
CA ASN A 179 11.40 25.81 6.87
C ASN A 179 11.59 25.36 8.33
N ASN A 180 11.22 24.12 8.69
CA ASN A 180 11.26 23.65 10.07
C ASN A 180 12.65 23.19 10.54
N GLU A 181 13.69 23.31 9.71
CA GLU A 181 15.08 22.97 10.06
C GLU A 181 15.87 24.14 10.67
N SER A 182 15.32 25.36 10.68
CA SER A 182 16.02 26.55 11.22
C SER A 182 15.72 26.88 12.69
N GLU A 183 14.95 26.05 13.41
CA GLU A 183 14.55 26.33 14.81
C GLU A 183 14.92 25.23 15.82
N LYS A 184 16.02 24.48 15.59
CA LYS A 184 16.63 23.66 16.65
C LYS A 184 18.12 23.86 16.79
#